data_AF-A0A963BPA8-F1
#
_entry.id   AF-A0A963BPA8-F1
#
_cell.length_a   1.000
_cell.length_b   1.000
_cell.length_c   1.000
_cell.angle_alpha   90.00
_cell.angle_beta   90.00
_cell.angle_gamma   90.00
#
_symmetry.space_group_name_H-M   'P 1'
#
loop_
_entity.id
_entity.type
_entity.pdbx_description
1 polymer ?
#
loop_
_entity_poly.entity_id
_entity_poly.type
_entity_poly.pdbx_seq_one_letter_code
_entity_poly.pdbx_strand_id
1 'polypeptide(L)'
;MSRENDRISTNVDCIDIVKLPATLISVRGAHCKVFQTAGIRRRKSAPIRNFVLKMHVLACSKREAEIYHRDYRKMRKQLKEIIPYAMFVRTRINGEPNLLVIAYAYTPWFNIANPANEAEALPLLGKHPRACLQLEYFVAAAKQWREQEGKVIDLWGIDNLVLDKDRQIRYLDSFEVFFYEDMLHIMDNAGRELEEKITISLQRLDYLDYLVQQNKKS
;
A
#
# COMPACT_ATOMS: atom_id res chain seq x y z
N MET A 1 12.35 14.93 24.32
CA MET A 1 10.92 15.03 24.67
C MET A 1 10.07 14.53 23.49
N SER A 2 10.04 13.21 23.22
CA SER A 2 9.33 12.65 22.05
C SER A 2 8.79 11.23 22.33
N ARG A 3 7.66 11.10 23.03
CA ARG A 3 6.99 9.78 23.19
C ARG A 3 5.45 9.82 23.26
N GLU A 4 4.80 10.96 23.47
CA GLU A 4 3.33 11.01 23.57
C GLU A 4 2.62 11.20 22.21
N ASN A 5 3.21 11.96 21.27
CA ASN A 5 2.56 12.25 19.98
C ASN A 5 2.49 11.08 18.99
N ASP A 6 3.23 10.00 19.22
CA ASP A 6 3.28 8.86 18.30
C ASP A 6 2.30 7.74 18.66
N ARG A 7 1.55 7.87 19.76
CA ARG A 7 0.53 6.88 20.14
C ARG A 7 -0.80 7.16 19.43
N ILE A 8 -1.64 6.13 19.33
CA ILE A 8 -3.01 6.32 18.87
C ILE A 8 -3.74 7.18 19.91
N SER A 9 -3.96 8.45 19.59
CA SER A 9 -4.72 9.40 20.42
C SER A 9 -6.21 9.46 20.05
N THR A 10 -6.57 8.83 18.92
CA THR A 10 -7.94 8.77 18.40
C THR A 10 -8.71 7.63 19.04
N ASN A 11 -9.99 7.83 19.37
CA ASN A 11 -10.84 6.72 19.82
C ASN A 11 -11.23 5.84 18.63
N VAL A 12 -11.08 4.52 18.76
CA VAL A 12 -11.43 3.52 17.73
C VAL A 12 -12.26 2.43 18.40
N ASP A 13 -13.58 2.40 18.13
CA ASP A 13 -14.54 1.57 18.87
C ASP A 13 -14.15 0.07 18.92
N CYS A 14 -13.51 -0.44 17.87
CA CYS A 14 -13.16 -1.86 17.77
C CYS A 14 -11.80 -2.23 18.37
N ILE A 15 -11.06 -1.27 18.95
CA ILE A 15 -9.73 -1.50 19.53
C ILE A 15 -9.61 -0.85 20.91
N ASP A 16 -9.13 -1.63 21.88
CA ASP A 16 -8.66 -1.09 23.15
C ASP A 16 -7.25 -0.49 22.94
N ILE A 17 -7.22 0.81 22.63
CA ILE A 17 -5.98 1.55 22.32
C ILE A 17 -5.01 1.62 23.50
N VAL A 18 -5.51 1.50 24.74
CA VAL A 18 -4.68 1.51 25.96
C VAL A 18 -3.85 0.23 26.04
N LYS A 19 -4.42 -0.90 25.62
CA LYS A 19 -3.76 -2.22 25.63
C LYS A 19 -3.01 -2.53 24.34
N LEU A 20 -3.08 -1.67 23.33
CA LEU A 20 -2.44 -1.87 22.04
C LEU A 20 -1.26 -0.90 21.85
N PRO A 21 -0.02 -1.29 22.22
CA PRO A 21 1.14 -0.46 21.97
C PRO A 21 1.37 -0.35 20.46
N ALA A 22 1.13 0.85 19.93
CA ALA A 22 1.35 1.18 18.53
C ALA A 22 2.01 2.55 18.40
N THR A 23 2.87 2.69 17.39
CA THR A 23 3.62 3.90 17.08
C THR A 23 3.24 4.39 15.69
N LEU A 24 2.96 5.68 15.56
CA LEU A 24 2.70 6.35 14.30
C LEU A 24 3.95 6.28 13.43
N ILE A 25 3.85 5.62 12.28
CA ILE A 25 4.97 5.46 11.34
C ILE A 25 4.76 6.25 10.04
N SER A 26 3.53 6.66 9.74
CA SER A 26 3.26 7.58 8.63
C SER A 26 1.97 8.35 8.83
N VAL A 27 2.04 9.65 8.54
CA VAL A 27 0.91 10.56 8.33
C VAL A 27 0.81 11.03 6.88
N ARG A 28 1.71 10.54 6.01
CA ARG A 28 1.92 11.07 4.65
C ARG A 28 1.08 10.40 3.56
N GLY A 29 0.36 9.32 3.88
CA GLY A 29 -0.67 8.82 2.97
C GLY A 29 -1.85 9.78 3.04
N ALA A 30 -2.17 10.47 1.94
CA ALA A 30 -3.11 11.60 1.90
C ALA A 30 -4.50 11.34 2.55
N HIS A 31 -4.84 10.07 2.81
CA HIS A 31 -6.15 9.65 3.32
C HIS A 31 -6.10 8.76 4.57
N CYS A 32 -4.91 8.39 5.10
CA CYS A 32 -4.84 7.55 6.30
C CYS A 32 -3.68 7.86 7.26
N LYS A 33 -3.93 7.65 8.56
CA LYS A 33 -2.87 7.56 9.57
C LYS A 33 -2.43 6.11 9.74
N VAL A 34 -1.13 5.88 9.75
CA VAL A 34 -0.54 4.54 9.76
C VAL A 34 0.24 4.32 11.04
N PHE A 35 -0.19 3.34 11.84
CA PHE A 35 0.45 2.96 13.09
C PHE A 35 1.00 1.54 12.99
N GLN A 36 2.20 1.31 13.51
CA GLN A 36 2.77 -0.02 13.61
C GLN A 36 2.72 -0.51 15.05
N THR A 37 2.21 -1.71 15.25
CA THR A 37 2.12 -2.36 16.56
C THR A 37 3.47 -2.96 16.94
N ALA A 38 3.84 -2.91 18.22
CA ALA A 38 4.99 -3.64 18.73
C ALA A 38 4.61 -5.11 19.00
N GLY A 39 4.81 -5.97 17.99
CA GLY A 39 4.80 -7.43 18.13
C GLY A 39 3.62 -8.03 18.89
N ILE A 40 2.51 -8.30 18.20
CA ILE A 40 1.35 -8.95 18.80
C ILE A 40 1.48 -10.46 18.70
N ARG A 41 1.24 -11.14 19.83
CA ARG A 41 1.11 -12.59 19.89
C ARG A 41 -0.36 -12.97 19.97
N ARG A 42 -0.95 -13.53 18.91
CA ARG A 42 -2.37 -13.95 18.90
C ARG A 42 -2.68 -15.11 19.85
N ARG A 43 -1.70 -16.00 20.10
CA ARG A 43 -1.81 -17.18 20.98
C ARG A 43 -0.45 -17.49 21.61
N LYS A 44 -0.42 -18.18 22.76
CA LYS A 44 0.82 -18.57 23.46
C LYS A 44 1.84 -19.35 22.61
N SER A 45 1.44 -19.97 21.50
CA SER A 45 2.34 -20.68 20.57
C SER A 45 2.54 -19.96 19.23
N ALA A 46 1.79 -18.89 18.96
CA ALA A 46 1.92 -18.17 17.70
C ALA A 46 3.22 -17.35 17.66
N PRO A 47 3.86 -17.20 16.48
CA PRO A 47 4.95 -16.26 16.32
C PRO A 47 4.47 -14.84 16.60
N ILE A 48 5.33 -14.04 17.20
CA ILE A 48 5.11 -12.60 17.39
C ILE A 48 5.09 -11.96 16.00
N ARG A 49 4.04 -11.21 15.68
CA ARG A 49 3.92 -10.52 14.39
C ARG A 49 3.63 -9.05 14.60
N ASN A 50 4.29 -8.22 13.81
CA ASN A 50 3.96 -6.81 13.71
C ASN A 50 2.79 -6.63 12.75
N PHE A 51 1.88 -5.74 13.11
CA PHE A 51 0.77 -5.32 12.28
C PHE A 51 0.88 -3.82 12.01
N VAL A 52 0.34 -3.42 10.88
CA VAL A 52 0.07 -2.03 10.55
C VAL A 52 -1.43 -1.79 10.68
N LEU A 53 -1.79 -0.72 11.37
CA LEU A 53 -3.13 -0.19 11.50
C LEU A 53 -3.22 1.06 10.63
N LYS A 54 -4.03 1.01 9.58
CA LYS A 54 -4.30 2.16 8.73
C LYS A 54 -5.71 2.66 9.03
N MET A 55 -5.79 3.86 9.56
CA MET A 55 -7.04 4.53 9.91
C MET A 55 -7.35 5.58 8.87
N HIS A 56 -8.49 5.46 8.20
CA HIS A 56 -8.93 6.46 7.24
C HIS A 56 -9.22 7.78 7.97
N VAL A 57 -8.65 8.89 7.47
CA VAL A 57 -8.67 10.20 8.17
C VAL A 57 -10.06 10.81 8.15
N LEU A 58 -10.73 10.75 7.01
CA LEU A 58 -12.08 11.25 6.83
C LEU A 58 -13.09 10.17 7.20
N ALA A 59 -14.33 10.57 7.52
CA ALA A 59 -15.42 9.62 7.67
C ALA A 59 -15.55 8.77 6.40
N CYS A 60 -15.83 7.47 6.57
CA CYS A 60 -15.90 6.52 5.47
C CYS A 60 -17.25 5.83 5.49
N SER A 61 -18.05 6.09 4.46
CA SER A 61 -19.36 5.47 4.27
C SER A 61 -19.24 3.97 4.05
N LYS A 62 -20.38 3.27 4.20
CA LYS A 62 -20.46 1.84 3.90
C LYS A 62 -20.02 1.54 2.46
N ARG A 63 -20.45 2.37 1.50
CA ARG A 63 -20.20 2.16 0.08
C ARG A 63 -18.73 2.36 -0.27
N GLU A 64 -18.09 3.39 0.27
CA GLU A 64 -16.64 3.62 0.09
C GLU A 64 -15.83 2.46 0.68
N ALA A 65 -16.19 1.99 1.88
CA ALA A 65 -15.52 0.84 2.49
C ALA A 65 -15.65 -0.44 1.65
N GLU A 66 -16.82 -0.66 1.03
CA GLU A 66 -17.04 -1.78 0.11
C GLU A 66 -16.20 -1.66 -1.17
N ILE A 67 -16.04 -0.45 -1.71
CA ILE A 67 -15.18 -0.18 -2.88
C ILE A 67 -13.72 -0.48 -2.54
N TYR A 68 -13.19 0.06 -1.45
CA TYR A 68 -11.80 -0.20 -1.03
C TYR A 68 -11.54 -1.68 -0.79
N HIS A 69 -12.47 -2.37 -0.13
CA HIS A 69 -12.32 -3.79 0.13
C HIS A 69 -12.38 -4.63 -1.15
N ARG A 70 -13.25 -4.28 -2.10
CA ARG A 70 -13.34 -4.93 -3.42
C ARG A 70 -12.04 -4.78 -4.19
N ASP A 71 -11.50 -3.57 -4.24
CA ASP A 71 -10.27 -3.26 -5.00
C ASP A 71 -9.06 -3.96 -4.37
N TYR A 72 -8.95 -3.95 -3.03
CA TYR A 72 -7.97 -4.76 -2.30
C TYR A 72 -8.08 -6.26 -2.64
N ARG A 73 -9.29 -6.84 -2.60
CA ARG A 73 -9.50 -8.26 -2.90
C ARG A 73 -9.12 -8.60 -4.33
N LYS A 74 -9.39 -7.71 -5.27
CA LYS A 74 -8.99 -7.85 -6.68
C LYS A 74 -7.47 -7.93 -6.79
N MET A 75 -6.76 -6.96 -6.22
CA MET A 75 -5.29 -6.98 -6.19
C MET A 75 -4.76 -8.24 -5.52
N ARG A 76 -5.28 -8.60 -4.34
CA ARG A 76 -4.80 -9.75 -3.57
C ARG A 76 -5.03 -11.09 -4.28
N LYS A 77 -6.12 -11.20 -5.05
CA LYS A 77 -6.43 -12.37 -5.87
C LYS A 77 -5.42 -12.52 -7.01
N GLN A 78 -5.11 -11.41 -7.68
CA GLN A 78 -4.20 -11.41 -8.82
C GLN A 78 -2.74 -11.50 -8.35
N LEU A 79 -2.25 -10.51 -7.60
CA LEU A 79 -0.85 -10.36 -7.21
C LEU A 79 -0.40 -11.24 -6.03
N LYS A 80 -1.31 -12.02 -5.45
CA LYS A 80 -1.03 -13.00 -4.40
C LYS A 80 -0.19 -12.41 -3.25
N GLU A 81 0.97 -13.00 -2.97
CA GLU A 81 1.86 -12.67 -1.87
C GLU A 81 2.52 -11.30 -1.97
N ILE A 82 2.51 -10.66 -3.14
CA ILE A 82 3.00 -9.28 -3.30
C ILE A 82 2.14 -8.32 -2.47
N ILE A 83 0.85 -8.64 -2.30
CA ILE A 83 -0.08 -7.85 -1.48
C ILE A 83 -0.12 -8.44 -0.05
N PRO A 84 0.25 -7.67 0.98
CA PRO A 84 0.07 -8.05 2.37
C PRO A 84 -1.35 -8.52 2.67
N TYR A 85 -1.49 -9.54 3.52
CA TYR A 85 -2.80 -9.86 4.07
C TYR A 85 -3.29 -8.70 4.93
N ALA A 86 -4.50 -8.26 4.66
CA ALA A 86 -5.15 -7.15 5.32
C ALA A 86 -6.62 -7.50 5.64
N MET A 87 -7.08 -7.03 6.79
CA MET A 87 -8.46 -7.13 7.25
C MET A 87 -9.06 -5.75 7.30
N PHE A 88 -10.24 -5.59 6.71
CA PHE A 88 -10.99 -4.34 6.66
C PHE A 88 -12.07 -4.40 7.72
N VAL A 89 -12.05 -3.46 8.66
CA VAL A 89 -12.95 -3.41 9.82
C VAL A 89 -13.73 -2.11 9.76
N ARG A 90 -15.02 -2.20 9.45
CA ARG A 90 -15.93 -1.07 9.64
C ARG A 90 -16.11 -0.83 11.13
N THR A 91 -15.86 0.40 11.55
CA THR A 91 -15.87 0.80 12.96
C THR A 91 -16.32 2.26 13.05
N ARG A 92 -16.32 2.82 14.26
CA ARG A 92 -16.29 4.28 14.44
C ARG A 92 -14.91 4.73 14.84
N ILE A 93 -14.52 5.91 14.36
CA ILE A 93 -13.31 6.61 14.74
C ILE A 93 -13.74 8.00 15.21
N ASN A 94 -13.47 8.34 16.48
CA ASN A 94 -14.03 9.52 17.15
C ASN A 94 -15.56 9.64 17.04
N GLY A 95 -16.28 8.51 17.12
CA GLY A 95 -17.74 8.48 17.03
C GLY A 95 -18.32 8.47 15.61
N GLU A 96 -17.52 8.77 14.58
CA GLU A 96 -17.98 8.82 13.19
C GLU A 96 -17.82 7.48 12.47
N PRO A 97 -18.77 7.06 11.61
CA PRO A 97 -18.63 5.88 10.76
C PRO A 97 -17.35 5.95 9.93
N ASN A 98 -16.51 4.92 10.07
CA ASN A 98 -15.18 4.93 9.47
C ASN A 98 -14.66 3.51 9.21
N LEU A 99 -13.43 3.42 8.72
CA LEU A 99 -12.77 2.21 8.30
C LEU A 99 -11.35 2.12 8.87
N LEU A 100 -11.08 0.97 9.49
CA LEU A 100 -9.76 0.56 9.93
C LEU A 100 -9.29 -0.61 9.08
N VAL A 101 -8.05 -0.54 8.59
CA VAL A 101 -7.37 -1.68 7.96
C VAL A 101 -6.26 -2.19 8.87
N ILE A 102 -6.26 -3.50 9.12
CA ILE A 102 -5.22 -4.20 9.88
C ILE A 102 -4.46 -5.11 8.93
N ALA A 103 -3.20 -4.81 8.64
CA ALA A 103 -2.37 -5.57 7.72
C ALA A 103 -1.11 -6.14 8.40
N TYR A 104 -0.52 -7.19 7.84
CA TYR A 104 0.83 -7.59 8.26
C TYR A 104 1.83 -6.47 7.97
N ALA A 105 2.68 -6.17 8.96
CA ALA A 105 3.76 -5.22 8.77
C ALA A 105 4.93 -5.90 8.06
N TYR A 106 5.35 -5.32 6.94
CA TYR A 106 6.61 -5.61 6.29
C TYR A 106 7.51 -4.40 6.46
N THR A 107 8.80 -4.62 6.75
CA THR A 107 9.74 -3.50 6.81
C THR A 107 10.24 -3.20 5.40
N PRO A 108 9.95 -2.01 4.85
CA PRO A 108 10.57 -1.57 3.60
C PRO A 108 12.08 -1.61 3.75
N TRP A 109 12.76 -2.15 2.75
CA TRP A 109 14.22 -2.15 2.69
C TRP A 109 14.73 -1.33 1.51
N PHE A 110 14.06 -1.41 0.36
CA PHE A 110 14.46 -0.67 -0.84
C PHE A 110 13.24 -0.27 -1.66
N ASN A 111 13.12 1.02 -1.98
CA ASN A 111 12.04 1.53 -2.82
C ASN A 111 12.37 1.25 -4.29
N ILE A 112 11.79 0.17 -4.81
CA ILE A 112 12.03 -0.31 -6.18
C ILE A 112 11.29 0.53 -7.22
N ALA A 113 10.23 1.25 -6.84
CA ALA A 113 9.45 2.10 -7.74
C ALA A 113 9.99 3.53 -7.88
N ASN A 114 11.08 3.88 -7.19
CA ASN A 114 11.74 5.17 -7.35
C ASN A 114 12.81 5.10 -8.46
N PRO A 115 12.66 5.83 -9.59
CA PRO A 115 13.64 5.84 -10.67
C PRO A 115 15.03 6.33 -10.25
N ALA A 116 15.12 7.16 -9.19
CA ALA A 116 16.41 7.60 -8.67
C ALA A 116 17.30 6.45 -8.14
N ASN A 117 16.71 5.27 -7.91
CA ASN A 117 17.41 4.09 -7.40
C ASN A 117 17.83 3.10 -8.51
N GLU A 118 17.68 3.44 -9.79
CA GLU A 118 17.92 2.53 -10.92
C GLU A 118 19.28 1.81 -10.87
N ALA A 119 20.36 2.56 -10.59
CA ALA A 119 21.72 2.04 -10.56
C ALA A 119 21.91 0.91 -9.54
N GLU A 120 21.14 0.93 -8.44
CA GLU A 120 21.15 -0.11 -7.41
C GLU A 120 20.10 -1.19 -7.69
N ALA A 121 18.96 -0.82 -8.28
CA ALA A 121 17.84 -1.70 -8.55
C ALA A 121 18.22 -2.87 -9.47
N LEU A 122 18.92 -2.60 -10.58
CA LEU A 122 19.29 -3.62 -11.57
C LEU A 122 20.20 -4.72 -10.98
N PRO A 123 21.34 -4.41 -10.32
CA PRO A 123 22.16 -5.41 -9.65
C PRO A 123 21.40 -6.20 -8.57
N LEU A 124 20.48 -5.55 -7.85
CA LEU A 124 19.69 -6.21 -6.80
C LEU A 124 18.72 -7.23 -7.39
N LEU A 125 17.99 -6.87 -8.44
CA LEU A 125 17.09 -7.80 -9.12
C LEU A 125 17.85 -8.97 -9.74
N GLY A 126 19.04 -8.74 -10.31
CA GLY A 126 19.90 -9.81 -10.84
C GLY A 126 20.34 -10.82 -9.78
N LYS A 127 20.53 -10.40 -8.52
CA LYS A 127 20.87 -11.29 -7.39
C LYS A 127 19.66 -11.99 -6.78
N HIS A 128 18.44 -11.57 -7.11
CA HIS A 128 17.21 -12.06 -6.49
C HIS A 128 16.16 -12.46 -7.55
N PRO A 129 16.31 -13.65 -8.18
CA PRO A 129 15.43 -14.09 -9.28
C PRO A 129 13.94 -14.12 -8.90
N ARG A 130 13.62 -14.48 -7.66
CA ARG A 130 12.23 -14.45 -7.16
C ARG A 130 11.65 -13.04 -7.17
N ALA A 131 12.43 -12.03 -6.79
CA ALA A 131 11.99 -10.65 -6.82
C ALA A 131 11.74 -10.17 -8.24
N CYS A 132 12.60 -10.58 -9.19
CA CYS A 132 12.40 -10.29 -10.60
C CYS A 132 11.10 -10.89 -11.15
N LEU A 133 10.81 -12.16 -10.85
CA LEU A 133 9.55 -12.80 -11.25
C LEU A 133 8.32 -12.13 -10.62
N GLN A 134 8.41 -11.74 -9.34
CA GLN A 134 7.34 -11.00 -8.68
C GLN A 134 7.13 -9.62 -9.32
N LEU A 135 8.20 -8.93 -9.69
CA LEU A 135 8.13 -7.63 -10.35
C LEU A 135 7.54 -7.74 -11.75
N GLU A 136 7.97 -8.73 -12.54
CA GLU A 136 7.39 -9.02 -13.85
C GLU A 136 5.89 -9.27 -13.75
N TYR A 137 5.49 -10.10 -12.77
CA TYR A 137 4.08 -10.39 -12.55
C TYR A 137 3.28 -9.16 -12.11
N PHE A 138 3.89 -8.30 -11.29
CA PHE A 138 3.32 -7.02 -10.88
C PHE A 138 3.08 -6.09 -12.08
N VAL A 139 4.10 -5.87 -12.91
CA VAL A 139 4.03 -5.00 -14.09
C VAL A 139 2.99 -5.51 -15.08
N ALA A 140 2.96 -6.83 -15.35
CA ALA A 140 1.98 -7.43 -16.24
C ALA A 140 0.54 -7.21 -15.76
N ALA A 141 0.27 -7.42 -14.47
CA ALA A 141 -1.06 -7.20 -13.90
C ALA A 141 -1.46 -5.70 -13.93
N ALA A 142 -0.53 -4.80 -13.63
CA ALA A 142 -0.76 -3.36 -13.66
C ALA A 142 -1.13 -2.87 -15.08
N LYS A 143 -0.38 -3.30 -16.09
CA LYS A 143 -0.69 -3.00 -17.50
C LYS A 143 -2.05 -3.56 -17.91
N GLN A 144 -2.35 -4.80 -17.51
CA GLN A 144 -3.64 -5.43 -17.81
C GLN A 144 -4.83 -4.65 -17.21
N TRP A 145 -4.73 -4.20 -15.94
CA TRP A 145 -5.80 -3.42 -15.32
C TRP A 145 -6.05 -2.08 -16.02
N ARG A 146 -4.98 -1.43 -16.48
CA ARG A 146 -5.11 -0.20 -17.24
C ARG A 146 -5.80 -0.47 -18.57
N GLU A 147 -5.30 -1.43 -19.34
CA GLU A 147 -5.80 -1.74 -20.69
C GLU A 147 -7.25 -2.22 -20.68
N GLN A 148 -7.64 -3.07 -19.72
CA GLN A 148 -8.96 -3.70 -19.70
C GLN A 148 -10.01 -2.91 -18.91
N GLU A 149 -9.60 -2.09 -17.94
CA GLU A 149 -10.51 -1.47 -16.98
C GLU A 149 -10.27 0.03 -16.76
N GLY A 150 -9.29 0.65 -17.42
CA GLY A 150 -8.93 2.06 -17.19
C GLY A 150 -8.39 2.33 -15.78
N LYS A 151 -7.89 1.29 -15.10
CA LYS A 151 -7.40 1.36 -13.72
C LYS A 151 -5.89 1.47 -13.68
N VAL A 152 -5.38 2.56 -13.13
CA VAL A 152 -3.95 2.78 -12.91
C VAL A 152 -3.64 2.49 -11.46
N ILE A 153 -2.79 1.51 -11.18
CA ILE A 153 -2.36 1.20 -9.81
C ILE A 153 -1.63 2.39 -9.19
N ASP A 154 -1.92 2.71 -7.93
CA ASP A 154 -1.27 3.85 -7.25
C ASP A 154 0.21 3.54 -6.99
N LEU A 155 1.06 4.12 -7.81
CA LEU A 155 2.51 4.15 -7.61
C LEU A 155 2.99 5.56 -7.28
N TRP A 156 2.11 6.54 -7.07
CA TRP A 156 2.48 7.91 -6.71
C TRP A 156 3.02 7.98 -5.28
N GLY A 157 2.39 7.26 -4.36
CA GLY A 157 2.80 7.18 -2.96
C GLY A 157 4.26 6.76 -2.77
N ILE A 158 4.93 7.38 -1.79
CA ILE A 158 6.30 7.02 -1.43
C ILE A 158 6.28 5.65 -0.75
N ASP A 159 7.13 4.74 -1.20
CA ASP A 159 7.27 3.36 -0.69
C ASP A 159 6.04 2.47 -0.87
N ASN A 160 5.19 2.76 -1.87
CA ASN A 160 4.04 1.90 -2.19
C ASN A 160 4.47 0.54 -2.73
N LEU A 161 5.57 0.47 -3.49
CA LEU A 161 6.15 -0.79 -3.99
C LEU A 161 7.62 -0.86 -3.60
N VAL A 162 7.97 -1.88 -2.81
CA VAL A 162 9.29 -2.01 -2.20
C VAL A 162 9.80 -3.44 -2.27
N LEU A 163 11.11 -3.61 -2.12
CA LEU A 163 11.67 -4.85 -1.60
C LEU A 163 11.61 -4.79 -0.07
N ASP A 164 11.11 -5.86 0.55
CA ASP A 164 11.19 -6.03 2.00
C ASP A 164 12.58 -6.54 2.44
N LYS A 165 12.76 -6.69 3.76
CA LYS A 165 14.00 -7.24 4.34
C LYS A 165 14.33 -8.66 3.83
N ASP A 166 13.32 -9.42 3.41
CA ASP A 166 13.48 -10.76 2.84
C ASP A 166 13.65 -10.72 1.31
N ARG A 167 13.87 -9.53 0.74
CA ARG A 167 14.09 -9.29 -0.69
C ARG A 167 12.92 -9.72 -1.57
N GLN A 168 11.69 -9.64 -1.05
CA GLN A 168 10.48 -9.89 -1.82
C GLN A 168 9.80 -8.58 -2.18
N ILE A 169 9.18 -8.53 -3.37
CA ILE A 169 8.39 -7.39 -3.82
C ILE A 169 7.11 -7.33 -2.97
N ARG A 170 6.84 -6.16 -2.38
CA ARG A 170 5.64 -5.87 -1.60
C ARG A 170 5.00 -4.59 -2.06
N TYR A 171 3.70 -4.64 -2.36
CA TYR A 171 2.88 -3.45 -2.51
C TYR A 171 2.18 -3.15 -1.18
N LEU A 172 2.55 -2.07 -0.52
CA LEU A 172 2.19 -1.84 0.88
C LEU A 172 0.89 -1.05 1.07
N ASP A 173 0.32 -0.45 0.02
CA ASP A 173 -0.92 0.32 0.19
C ASP A 173 -2.20 -0.55 0.24
N SER A 174 -3.28 0.01 0.80
CA SER A 174 -4.55 -0.68 1.05
C SER A 174 -5.78 0.21 0.88
N PHE A 175 -5.62 1.53 0.85
CA PHE A 175 -6.67 2.48 0.46
C PHE A 175 -6.35 3.05 -0.92
N GLU A 176 -7.38 3.38 -1.69
CA GLU A 176 -7.24 4.11 -2.98
C GLU A 176 -6.16 3.55 -3.91
N VAL A 177 -6.04 2.22 -3.94
CA VAL A 177 -4.96 1.49 -4.63
C VAL A 177 -5.03 1.58 -6.16
N PHE A 178 -6.11 2.16 -6.69
CA PHE A 178 -6.29 2.47 -8.10
C PHE A 178 -6.76 3.91 -8.27
N PHE A 179 -6.16 4.58 -9.26
CA PHE A 179 -6.72 5.75 -9.92
C PHE A 179 -7.54 5.30 -11.14
N TYR A 180 -8.57 6.08 -11.42
CA TYR A 180 -9.57 5.80 -12.45
C TYR A 180 -9.47 6.89 -13.52
N GLU A 181 -8.95 6.56 -14.70
CA GLU A 181 -8.68 7.54 -15.77
C GLU A 181 -9.97 8.24 -16.26
N ASP A 182 -11.11 7.55 -16.22
CA ASP A 182 -12.43 8.07 -16.59
C ASP A 182 -12.93 9.20 -15.67
N MET A 183 -12.45 9.26 -14.42
CA MET A 183 -12.83 10.31 -13.46
C MET A 183 -12.25 11.69 -13.82
N LEU A 184 -11.18 11.75 -14.62
CA LEU A 184 -10.57 13.02 -15.06
C LEU A 184 -11.54 13.88 -15.87
N HIS A 185 -12.46 13.26 -16.61
CA HIS A 185 -13.44 13.98 -17.44
C HIS A 185 -14.63 14.51 -16.64
N ILE A 186 -14.75 14.14 -15.37
CA ILE A 186 -15.89 14.46 -14.51
C ILE A 186 -15.54 15.55 -13.48
N MET A 187 -14.24 15.78 -13.21
CA MET A 187 -13.78 16.64 -12.13
C MET A 187 -13.02 17.86 -12.66
N ASP A 188 -13.54 19.08 -12.45
CA ASP A 188 -12.92 20.32 -12.92
C ASP A 188 -11.53 20.58 -12.28
N ASN A 189 -11.49 21.05 -11.03
CA ASN A 189 -10.24 21.45 -10.35
C ASN A 189 -9.51 20.29 -9.67
N ALA A 190 -10.25 19.29 -9.18
CA ALA A 190 -9.68 18.07 -8.61
C ALA A 190 -9.08 17.13 -9.67
N GLY A 191 -9.40 17.37 -10.95
CA GLY A 191 -8.81 16.65 -12.08
C GLY A 191 -7.29 16.82 -12.17
N ARG A 192 -6.74 17.99 -11.83
CA ARG A 192 -5.29 18.26 -11.93
C ARG A 192 -4.43 17.42 -10.98
N GLU A 193 -4.87 17.28 -9.72
CA GLU A 193 -4.15 16.46 -8.74
C GLU A 193 -4.24 14.97 -9.12
N LEU A 194 -5.42 14.51 -9.56
CA LEU A 194 -5.61 13.14 -10.03
C LEU A 194 -4.78 12.85 -11.29
N GLU A 195 -4.72 13.81 -12.23
CA GLU A 195 -3.92 13.73 -13.46
C GLU A 195 -2.43 13.61 -13.14
N GLU A 196 -1.92 14.40 -12.19
CA GLU A 196 -0.53 14.31 -11.74
C GLU A 196 -0.24 12.93 -11.11
N LYS A 197 -1.12 12.45 -10.22
CA LYS A 197 -0.99 11.13 -9.58
C LYS A 197 -0.98 9.99 -10.61
N ILE A 198 -1.87 10.05 -11.61
CA ILE A 198 -1.91 9.09 -12.72
C ILE A 198 -0.62 9.17 -13.53
N THR A 199 -0.21 10.37 -13.94
CA THR A 199 0.99 10.58 -14.77
C THR A 199 2.24 10.02 -14.09
N ILE A 200 2.45 10.35 -12.82
CA ILE A 200 3.60 9.83 -12.04
C ILE A 200 3.51 8.32 -11.87
N SER A 201 2.31 7.77 -11.63
CA SER A 201 2.14 6.32 -11.49
C SER A 201 2.47 5.58 -12.77
N LEU A 202 2.09 6.13 -13.93
CA LEU A 202 2.42 5.58 -15.24
C LEU A 202 3.92 5.67 -15.53
N GLN A 203 4.56 6.81 -15.27
CA GLN A 203 6.02 6.96 -15.41
C GLN A 203 6.79 5.94 -14.56
N ARG A 204 6.34 5.72 -13.31
CA ARG A 204 6.93 4.69 -12.44
C ARG A 204 6.65 3.29 -12.96
N LEU A 205 5.47 3.01 -13.51
CA LEU A 205 5.17 1.72 -14.14
C LEU A 205 6.07 1.45 -15.36
N ASP A 206 6.31 2.46 -16.20
CA ASP A 206 7.20 2.34 -17.36
C ASP A 206 8.65 2.08 -16.92
N TYR A 207 9.11 2.75 -15.87
CA TYR A 207 10.40 2.47 -15.24
C TYR A 207 10.50 1.03 -14.72
N LEU A 208 9.48 0.54 -14.01
CA LEU A 208 9.46 -0.83 -13.51
C LEU A 208 9.48 -1.86 -14.65
N ASP A 209 8.77 -1.59 -15.75
CA ASP A 209 8.81 -2.43 -16.95
C ASP A 209 10.21 -2.42 -17.58
N TYR A 210 10.86 -1.25 -17.67
CA TYR A 210 12.25 -1.17 -18.12
C TYR A 210 13.18 -2.04 -17.27
N LEU A 211 13.06 -2.02 -15.93
CA LEU A 211 13.85 -2.89 -15.05
C LEU A 211 13.66 -4.38 -15.38
N VAL A 212 12.41 -4.80 -15.63
CA VAL A 212 12.08 -6.18 -16.04
C VAL A 212 12.74 -6.52 -17.38
N GLN A 213 12.68 -5.63 -18.37
CA GLN A 213 13.26 -5.86 -19.69
C GLN A 213 14.79 -5.95 -19.66
N GLN A 214 15.47 -5.14 -18.84
CA GLN A 214 16.92 -5.21 -18.69
C GLN A 214 17.36 -6.50 -18.01
N ASN A 215 16.62 -6.95 -16.99
CA ASN A 215 16.95 -8.18 -16.28
C ASN A 215 16.79 -9.42 -17.18
N LYS A 216 15.79 -9.45 -18.07
CA LYS A 216 15.61 -10.53 -19.06
C LYS A 216 16.75 -10.66 -20.08
N LYS A 217 17.53 -9.59 -20.29
CA LYS A 217 18.66 -9.56 -21.23
C LYS A 217 20.00 -9.92 -20.58
N SER A 218 20.05 -9.98 -19.24
CA SER A 218 21.25 -10.28 -18.45
C SER A 218 21.33 -11.77 -18.12
#